data_AF-A0A3A0E4Q4-F1
#
_entry.id   AF-A0A3A0E4Q4-F1
#
_cell.length_a   1.000
_cell.length_b   1.000
_cell.length_c   1.000
_cell.angle_alpha   90.00
_cell.angle_beta   90.00
_cell.angle_gamma   90.00
#
_symmetry.space_group_name_H-M   'P 1'
#
loop_
_entity.id
_entity.type
_entity.pdbx_description
1 polymer ?
#
loop_
_entity_poly.entity_id
_entity_poly.type
_entity_poly.pdbx_seq_one_letter_code
_entity_poly.pdbx_strand_id
1 'polypeptide(L)'
;MKTANATSNAIASNTIWSLRGRVDESTATRDWVIDTSPFVVGRRGGLQLTLPRPTVSQLHAELARQGAEMWVRDLGSTNGTYVNGCPVLEPCRLGDGDLIQFADAAFRVASAAVSVRAASASRHGTEVRTEQACDRAFTLMQFDKLMSQRAVVPYFQPVVVLATGERVGYEVLGRSRLWGLQTPKDMFLAASQLNLEAELSRMLRTAGVERGLQALHTPNLFVNTHPAELTEFGLLDSLRELRAKFPDQPVTLEVHEAAVVDVEKMKELRHVLDELDFRLAFDDFGAGQSRLVELIDVHPDFVKFDLRLIRSIDSAPKRQQQMIGSLVQMTRELGIVPLAEGVETEGEHTTCLELGFELGQGYFYGKPASAHENMNEAPTDVMLI
;
A
#
# COMPACT_ATOMS: atom_id res chain seq x y z
N MET A 1 -0.47 -77.31 11.01
CA MET A 1 0.61 -76.49 11.61
C MET A 1 0.51 -75.08 11.05
N LYS A 2 0.73 -74.09 11.92
CA LYS A 2 0.27 -72.69 11.85
C LYS A 2 0.81 -71.90 10.66
N THR A 3 -0.07 -71.20 9.94
CA THR A 3 0.23 -70.01 9.14
C THR A 3 0.03 -68.77 10.00
N ALA A 4 1.03 -67.88 10.01
CA ALA A 4 1.06 -66.67 10.82
C ALA A 4 0.22 -65.55 10.19
N ASN A 5 -0.76 -65.06 10.92
CA ASN A 5 -1.41 -63.76 10.69
C ASN A 5 -0.49 -62.67 11.24
N ALA A 6 0.08 -61.85 10.36
CA ALA A 6 0.64 -60.56 10.73
C ALA A 6 -0.40 -59.48 10.44
N THR A 7 -1.06 -59.02 11.50
CA THR A 7 -1.99 -57.90 11.51
C THR A 7 -1.20 -56.61 11.28
N SER A 8 -1.41 -55.96 10.14
CA SER A 8 -0.92 -54.61 9.85
C SER A 8 -1.88 -53.60 10.48
N ASN A 9 -1.46 -52.97 11.58
CA ASN A 9 -2.12 -51.82 12.19
C ASN A 9 -1.65 -50.54 11.45
N ALA A 10 -2.46 -50.02 10.53
CA ALA A 10 -2.28 -48.68 9.99
C ALA A 10 -2.92 -47.66 10.95
N ILE A 11 -2.08 -46.94 11.69
CA ILE A 11 -2.50 -45.80 12.52
C ILE A 11 -2.87 -44.66 11.56
N ALA A 12 -4.15 -44.30 11.48
CA ALA A 12 -4.60 -43.13 10.75
C ALA A 12 -4.02 -41.87 11.42
N SER A 13 -3.20 -41.12 10.69
CA SER A 13 -2.65 -39.84 11.14
C SER A 13 -3.78 -38.81 11.29
N ASN A 14 -4.04 -38.37 12.52
CA ASN A 14 -5.16 -37.49 12.88
C ASN A 14 -4.83 -36.00 12.65
N THR A 15 -4.31 -35.65 11.46
CA THR A 15 -3.99 -34.26 11.08
C THR A 15 -5.24 -33.58 10.50
N ILE A 16 -5.61 -32.41 11.00
CA ILE A 16 -6.64 -31.56 10.38
C ILE A 16 -5.93 -30.59 9.45
N TRP A 17 -6.39 -30.50 8.22
CA TRP A 17 -5.88 -29.54 7.23
C TRP A 17 -6.91 -28.45 7.00
N SER A 18 -6.48 -27.21 6.82
CA SER A 18 -7.37 -26.10 6.45
C SER A 18 -6.71 -25.13 5.49
N LEU A 19 -7.53 -24.34 4.80
CA LEU A 19 -7.13 -23.19 4.01
C LEU A 19 -7.56 -21.92 4.73
N ARG A 20 -6.65 -20.99 4.97
CA ARG A 20 -6.94 -19.66 5.54
C ARG A 20 -6.80 -18.60 4.46
N GLY A 21 -7.85 -17.81 4.22
CA GLY A 21 -7.82 -16.81 3.16
C GLY A 21 -9.10 -15.99 3.06
N ARG A 22 -9.29 -15.31 1.93
CA ARG A 22 -10.51 -14.54 1.64
C ARG A 22 -11.13 -15.03 0.34
N VAL A 23 -12.44 -15.19 0.35
CA VAL A 23 -13.20 -15.58 -0.85
C VAL A 23 -13.41 -14.37 -1.76
N ASP A 24 -13.64 -13.21 -1.17
CA ASP A 24 -13.84 -11.92 -1.84
C ASP A 24 -13.12 -10.79 -1.08
N GLU A 25 -12.77 -9.70 -1.78
CA GLU A 25 -12.06 -8.54 -1.23
C GLU A 25 -12.85 -7.84 -0.11
N SER A 26 -14.18 -7.91 -0.16
CA SER A 26 -15.09 -7.36 0.86
C SER A 26 -15.23 -8.23 2.13
N THR A 27 -14.67 -9.45 2.12
CA THR A 27 -14.88 -10.43 3.19
C THR A 27 -13.71 -10.51 4.17
N ALA A 28 -14.02 -10.72 5.45
CA ALA A 28 -13.02 -11.04 6.45
C ALA A 28 -12.31 -12.37 6.12
N THR A 29 -11.05 -12.49 6.53
CA THR A 29 -10.29 -13.75 6.43
C THR A 29 -10.98 -14.86 7.23
N ARG A 30 -11.12 -16.04 6.65
CA ARG A 30 -11.72 -17.23 7.28
C ARG A 30 -10.86 -18.47 7.07
N ASP A 31 -11.16 -19.51 7.84
CA ASP A 31 -10.55 -20.82 7.75
C ASP A 31 -11.57 -21.82 7.19
N TRP A 32 -11.18 -22.55 6.14
CA TRP A 32 -11.94 -23.65 5.55
C TRP A 32 -11.25 -24.96 5.88
N VAL A 33 -11.89 -25.78 6.69
CA VAL A 33 -11.37 -27.12 7.01
C VAL A 33 -11.52 -28.02 5.79
N ILE A 34 -10.44 -28.71 5.43
CA ILE A 34 -10.41 -29.72 4.37
C ILE A 34 -10.87 -31.05 4.98
N ASP A 35 -12.19 -31.24 5.01
CA ASP A 35 -12.87 -32.38 5.63
C ASP A 35 -13.24 -33.51 4.63
N THR A 36 -13.06 -33.26 3.34
CA THR A 36 -13.35 -34.16 2.24
C THR A 36 -12.10 -34.39 1.38
N SER A 37 -12.05 -35.54 0.69
CA SER A 37 -10.96 -35.86 -0.22
C SER A 37 -11.54 -36.59 -1.45
N PRO A 38 -11.62 -35.95 -2.63
CA PRO A 38 -11.08 -34.62 -2.92
C PRO A 38 -11.95 -33.48 -2.35
N PHE A 39 -11.29 -32.41 -1.90
CA PHE A 39 -11.87 -31.11 -1.59
C PHE A 39 -11.69 -30.21 -2.81
N VAL A 40 -12.79 -29.77 -3.43
CA VAL A 40 -12.74 -29.11 -4.74
C VAL A 40 -12.91 -27.60 -4.58
N VAL A 41 -12.06 -26.86 -5.29
CA VAL A 41 -12.06 -25.40 -5.35
C VAL A 41 -12.43 -24.94 -6.74
N GLY A 42 -13.28 -23.93 -6.84
CA GLY A 42 -13.65 -23.34 -8.13
C GLY A 42 -14.71 -22.27 -8.01
N ARG A 43 -15.11 -21.71 -9.16
CA ARG A 43 -16.15 -20.68 -9.24
C ARG A 43 -17.57 -21.24 -9.20
N ARG A 44 -17.76 -22.51 -9.54
CA ARG A 44 -19.09 -23.14 -9.57
C ARG A 44 -19.68 -23.18 -8.17
N GLY A 45 -20.97 -22.83 -8.03
CA GLY A 45 -21.69 -22.96 -6.77
C GLY A 45 -21.81 -24.42 -6.32
N GLY A 46 -21.83 -24.65 -5.01
CA GLY A 46 -21.98 -25.98 -4.42
C GLY A 46 -20.68 -26.78 -4.29
N LEU A 47 -19.52 -26.15 -4.54
CA LEU A 47 -18.21 -26.72 -4.23
C LEU A 47 -17.83 -26.48 -2.76
N GLN A 48 -16.90 -27.26 -2.24
CA GLN A 48 -16.43 -27.13 -0.86
C GLN A 48 -15.78 -25.76 -0.59
N LEU A 49 -15.06 -25.21 -1.57
CA LEU A 49 -14.65 -23.81 -1.58
C LEU A 49 -15.07 -23.15 -2.89
N THR A 50 -16.14 -22.36 -2.81
CA THR A 50 -16.64 -21.56 -3.93
C THR A 50 -15.98 -20.18 -3.93
N LEU A 51 -15.27 -19.84 -5.00
CA LEU A 51 -14.62 -18.55 -5.20
C LEU A 51 -15.33 -17.78 -6.33
N PRO A 52 -16.21 -16.81 -6.04
CA PRO A 52 -17.04 -16.13 -7.03
C PRO A 52 -16.26 -15.06 -7.83
N ARG A 53 -15.04 -15.38 -8.25
CA ARG A 53 -14.13 -14.47 -8.97
C ARG A 53 -14.07 -14.83 -10.45
N PRO A 54 -14.24 -13.87 -11.40
CA PRO A 54 -14.24 -14.16 -12.84
C PRO A 54 -12.98 -14.88 -13.34
N THR A 55 -11.85 -14.62 -12.69
CA THR A 55 -10.51 -15.20 -12.91
C THR A 55 -10.42 -16.67 -12.49
N VAL A 56 -11.31 -17.17 -11.63
CA VAL A 56 -11.31 -18.56 -11.18
C VAL A 56 -12.18 -19.43 -12.11
N SER A 57 -11.61 -20.51 -12.62
CA SER A 57 -12.31 -21.53 -13.42
C SER A 57 -13.46 -22.20 -12.67
N GLN A 58 -14.45 -22.74 -13.39
CA GLN A 58 -15.63 -23.39 -12.79
C GLN A 58 -15.23 -24.54 -11.85
N LEU A 59 -14.28 -25.36 -12.30
CA LEU A 59 -13.50 -26.29 -11.51
C LEU A 59 -12.05 -25.86 -11.68
N HIS A 60 -11.37 -25.49 -10.60
CA HIS A 60 -10.05 -24.88 -10.67
C HIS A 60 -8.97 -25.84 -10.20
N ALA A 61 -9.13 -26.37 -8.99
CA ALA A 61 -8.18 -27.28 -8.38
C ALA A 61 -8.91 -28.24 -7.44
N GLU A 62 -8.24 -29.35 -7.13
CA GLU A 62 -8.64 -30.25 -6.06
C GLU A 62 -7.50 -30.42 -5.06
N LEU A 63 -7.86 -30.53 -3.79
CA LEU A 63 -6.97 -30.95 -2.72
C LEU A 63 -7.34 -32.38 -2.34
N ALA A 64 -6.36 -33.28 -2.35
CA ALA A 64 -6.57 -34.69 -2.06
C ALA A 64 -5.61 -35.14 -0.97
N ARG A 65 -6.13 -35.97 -0.07
CA ARG A 65 -5.38 -36.52 1.04
C ARG A 65 -4.83 -37.90 0.68
N GLN A 66 -3.53 -38.09 0.83
CA GLN A 66 -2.86 -39.38 0.65
C GLN A 66 -2.18 -39.75 1.97
N GLY A 67 -2.90 -40.47 2.82
CA GLY A 67 -2.46 -40.76 4.20
C GLY A 67 -2.43 -39.50 5.07
N ALA A 68 -1.24 -39.15 5.58
CA ALA A 68 -1.01 -37.94 6.38
C ALA A 68 -0.84 -36.68 5.53
N GLU A 69 -0.49 -36.85 4.26
CA GLU A 69 -0.06 -35.79 3.37
C GLU A 69 -1.24 -35.18 2.63
N MET A 70 -1.14 -33.88 2.39
CA MET A 70 -2.06 -33.13 1.56
C MET A 70 -1.41 -32.87 0.21
N TRP A 71 -2.18 -32.96 -0.86
CA TRP A 71 -1.74 -32.71 -2.23
C TRP A 71 -2.72 -31.79 -2.92
N VAL A 72 -2.23 -30.91 -3.79
CA VAL A 72 -3.06 -30.11 -4.69
C VAL A 72 -2.80 -30.51 -6.13
N ARG A 73 -3.85 -30.52 -6.92
CA ARG A 73 -3.81 -30.73 -8.36
C ARG A 73 -4.62 -29.65 -9.05
N ASP A 74 -4.03 -29.02 -10.06
CA ASP A 74 -4.76 -28.14 -10.98
C ASP A 74 -5.65 -28.97 -11.91
N LEU A 75 -6.90 -28.53 -12.12
CA LEU A 75 -7.90 -29.23 -12.94
C LEU A 75 -7.97 -28.69 -14.38
N GLY A 76 -6.88 -28.13 -14.90
CA GLY A 76 -6.83 -27.48 -16.21
C GLY A 76 -7.38 -26.06 -16.16
N SER A 77 -7.08 -25.34 -15.08
CA SER A 77 -7.59 -23.99 -14.87
C SER A 77 -6.99 -22.99 -15.88
N THR A 78 -7.76 -21.98 -16.26
CA THR A 78 -7.32 -20.99 -17.27
C THR A 78 -6.16 -20.12 -16.78
N ASN A 79 -6.13 -19.80 -15.48
CA ASN A 79 -5.15 -18.88 -14.89
C ASN A 79 -4.13 -19.58 -13.99
N GLY A 80 -4.20 -20.91 -13.89
CA GLY A 80 -3.27 -21.74 -13.14
C GLY A 80 -3.52 -21.75 -11.63
N THR A 81 -3.14 -22.88 -11.03
CA THR A 81 -2.92 -23.03 -9.61
C THR A 81 -1.42 -22.94 -9.32
N TYR A 82 -1.05 -22.26 -8.25
CA TYR A 82 0.34 -22.10 -7.83
C TYR A 82 0.50 -22.51 -6.37
N VAL A 83 1.62 -23.15 -6.04
CA VAL A 83 2.05 -23.40 -4.67
C VAL A 83 3.35 -22.64 -4.46
N ASN A 84 3.38 -21.72 -3.50
CA ASN A 84 4.52 -20.87 -3.20
C ASN A 84 5.09 -20.16 -4.45
N GLY A 85 4.20 -19.71 -5.34
CA GLY A 85 4.56 -19.05 -6.60
C GLY A 85 4.96 -19.97 -7.76
N CYS A 86 5.15 -21.26 -7.51
CA CYS A 86 5.45 -22.25 -8.55
C CYS A 86 4.15 -22.83 -9.15
N PRO A 87 4.01 -22.89 -10.49
CA PRO A 87 2.82 -23.46 -11.11
C PRO A 87 2.70 -24.96 -10.82
N VAL A 88 1.48 -25.39 -10.50
CA VAL A 88 1.14 -26.81 -10.26
C VAL A 88 0.84 -27.47 -11.60
N LEU A 89 1.89 -27.94 -12.29
CA LEU A 89 1.77 -28.65 -13.57
C LEU A 89 1.45 -30.15 -13.38
N GLU A 90 1.92 -30.70 -12.27
CA GLU A 90 1.61 -32.04 -11.79
C GLU A 90 1.15 -31.96 -10.33
N PRO A 91 0.44 -32.98 -9.79
CA PRO A 91 0.05 -32.97 -8.38
C PRO A 91 1.23 -32.65 -7.46
N CYS A 92 1.08 -31.62 -6.64
CA CYS A 92 2.12 -31.09 -5.77
C CYS A 92 1.76 -31.34 -4.31
N ARG A 93 2.72 -31.78 -3.51
CA ARG A 93 2.53 -32.01 -2.09
C ARG A 93 2.49 -30.67 -1.35
N LEU A 94 1.58 -30.57 -0.40
CA LEU A 94 1.38 -29.42 0.46
C LEU A 94 1.87 -29.71 1.88
N GLY A 95 2.60 -28.75 2.44
CA GLY A 95 2.99 -28.65 3.83
C GLY A 95 2.15 -27.63 4.61
N ASP A 96 2.31 -27.67 5.93
CA ASP A 96 1.83 -26.60 6.81
C ASP A 96 2.50 -25.27 6.45
N GLY A 97 1.72 -24.20 6.38
CA GLY A 97 2.17 -22.85 6.04
C GLY A 97 2.29 -22.56 4.54
N ASP A 98 2.19 -23.57 3.66
CA ASP A 98 2.27 -23.37 2.20
C ASP A 98 1.19 -22.40 1.71
N LEU A 99 1.53 -21.57 0.73
CA LEU A 99 0.58 -20.69 0.08
C LEU A 99 0.10 -21.32 -1.22
N ILE A 100 -1.21 -21.53 -1.35
CA ILE A 100 -1.85 -21.95 -2.58
C ILE A 100 -2.58 -20.76 -3.19
N GLN A 101 -2.37 -20.53 -4.48
CA GLN A 101 -3.04 -19.51 -5.25
C GLN A 101 -3.88 -20.16 -6.35
N PHE A 102 -5.16 -19.83 -6.39
CA PHE A 102 -6.11 -20.22 -7.44
C PHE A 102 -6.42 -18.97 -8.27
N ALA A 103 -5.83 -18.83 -9.45
CA ALA A 103 -5.81 -17.57 -10.20
C ALA A 103 -5.27 -16.39 -9.38
N ASP A 104 -6.12 -15.46 -8.95
CA ASP A 104 -5.80 -14.29 -8.13
C ASP A 104 -6.18 -14.47 -6.64
N ALA A 105 -6.76 -15.60 -6.28
CA ALA A 105 -7.19 -15.89 -4.91
C ALA A 105 -6.13 -16.73 -4.17
N ALA A 106 -5.57 -16.18 -3.09
CA ALA A 106 -4.53 -16.83 -2.31
C ALA A 106 -5.04 -17.33 -0.94
N PHE A 107 -4.59 -18.53 -0.56
CA PHE A 107 -4.93 -19.22 0.67
C PHE A 107 -3.68 -19.82 1.30
N ARG A 108 -3.56 -19.72 2.63
CA ARG A 108 -2.52 -20.39 3.40
C ARG A 108 -3.01 -21.75 3.87
N VAL A 109 -2.20 -22.78 3.67
CA VAL A 109 -2.43 -24.13 4.20
C VAL A 109 -2.06 -24.13 5.67
N ALA A 110 -2.90 -24.71 6.51
CA ALA A 110 -2.58 -25.03 7.89
C ALA A 110 -2.81 -26.51 8.15
N SER A 111 -1.95 -27.13 8.96
CA SER A 111 -2.05 -28.50 9.41
C SER A 111 -1.88 -28.57 10.93
N ALA A 112 -2.87 -29.14 11.64
CA ALA A 112 -2.81 -29.32 13.09
C ALA A 112 -2.93 -30.80 13.45
N ALA A 113 -2.00 -31.32 14.24
CA ALA A 113 -2.09 -32.68 14.77
C ALA A 113 -3.10 -32.73 15.92
N VAL A 114 -4.13 -33.56 15.80
CA VAL A 114 -5.08 -33.81 16.90
C VAL A 114 -4.43 -34.76 17.90
N SER A 115 -3.78 -34.21 18.93
CA SER A 115 -3.34 -34.99 20.07
C SER A 115 -4.55 -35.41 20.91
N VAL A 116 -4.89 -36.70 20.88
CA VAL A 116 -5.85 -37.29 21.83
C VAL A 116 -5.15 -37.40 23.19
N ARG A 117 -5.28 -36.37 24.04
CA ARG A 117 -5.33 -36.53 25.51
C ARG A 117 -5.81 -35.26 26.21
N ALA A 118 -6.62 -35.54 27.23
CA ALA A 118 -7.37 -34.66 28.10
C ALA A 118 -6.58 -33.50 28.74
N ALA A 119 -7.34 -32.44 29.02
CA ALA A 119 -7.28 -31.52 30.15
C ALA A 119 -5.92 -31.24 30.85
N SER A 120 -5.68 -29.94 31.01
CA SER A 120 -4.85 -29.24 32.00
C SER A 120 -3.43 -28.77 31.60
N ALA A 121 -3.27 -27.45 31.75
CA ALA A 121 -2.09 -26.70 32.20
C ALA A 121 -0.80 -26.64 31.34
N SER A 122 -0.57 -25.42 30.83
CA SER A 122 0.63 -24.60 31.04
C SER A 122 1.91 -24.82 30.18
N ARG A 123 2.17 -23.81 29.33
CA ARG A 123 3.41 -23.00 29.16
C ARG A 123 4.68 -23.66 28.57
N HIS A 124 5.07 -23.16 27.38
CA HIS A 124 6.32 -22.41 27.07
C HIS A 124 6.83 -22.65 25.64
N GLY A 125 6.58 -21.64 24.80
CA GLY A 125 7.30 -21.13 23.63
C GLY A 125 8.38 -21.94 22.92
N THR A 126 8.16 -22.20 21.63
CA THR A 126 9.18 -22.07 20.55
C THR A 126 8.52 -21.95 19.16
N GLU A 127 7.69 -20.92 18.89
CA GLU A 127 6.93 -20.84 17.60
C GLU A 127 7.30 -19.66 16.67
N VAL A 128 8.22 -18.76 17.02
CA VAL A 128 8.28 -17.43 16.34
C VAL A 128 9.34 -17.30 15.21
N ARG A 129 10.15 -18.31 14.89
CA ARG A 129 11.33 -18.11 13.99
C ARG A 129 11.19 -18.58 12.53
N THR A 130 10.33 -19.53 12.22
CA THR A 130 10.15 -20.05 10.84
C THR A 130 9.03 -19.34 10.06
N GLU A 131 7.96 -18.88 10.73
CA GLU A 131 6.88 -18.10 10.12
C GLU A 131 7.36 -16.81 9.44
N GLN A 132 8.34 -16.11 10.05
CA GLN A 132 8.83 -14.81 9.55
C GLN A 132 9.75 -14.91 8.32
N ALA A 133 10.42 -16.04 8.11
CA ALA A 133 11.41 -16.18 7.03
C ALA A 133 10.76 -16.47 5.66
N CYS A 134 9.75 -17.34 5.62
CA CYS A 134 9.04 -17.68 4.39
C CYS A 134 8.13 -16.54 3.91
N ASP A 135 7.44 -15.86 4.83
CA ASP A 135 6.63 -14.67 4.52
C ASP A 135 7.50 -13.53 3.97
N ARG A 136 8.73 -13.41 4.48
CA ARG A 136 9.73 -12.47 3.97
C ARG A 136 10.19 -12.84 2.56
N ALA A 137 10.58 -14.09 2.32
CA ALA A 137 10.99 -14.55 0.99
C ALA A 137 9.89 -14.33 -0.08
N PHE A 138 8.62 -14.58 0.27
CA PHE A 138 7.50 -14.33 -0.63
C PHE A 138 7.30 -12.84 -0.92
N THR A 139 7.36 -11.99 0.11
CA THR A 139 7.28 -10.54 -0.04
C THR A 139 8.38 -10.03 -0.98
N LEU A 140 9.59 -10.58 -0.89
CA LEU A 140 10.70 -10.24 -1.79
C LEU A 140 10.48 -10.74 -3.23
N MET A 141 9.90 -11.92 -3.44
CA MET A 141 9.50 -12.37 -4.79
C MET A 141 8.42 -11.48 -5.41
N GLN A 142 7.43 -11.09 -4.61
CA GLN A 142 6.40 -10.14 -5.04
C GLN A 142 7.02 -8.77 -5.35
N PHE A 143 8.05 -8.37 -4.61
CA PHE A 143 8.76 -7.13 -4.84
C PHE A 143 9.58 -7.15 -6.12
N ASP A 144 10.26 -8.26 -6.42
CA ASP A 144 10.94 -8.46 -7.71
C ASP A 144 9.95 -8.35 -8.88
N LYS A 145 8.76 -8.96 -8.74
CA LYS A 145 7.67 -8.80 -9.72
C LYS A 145 7.19 -7.34 -9.83
N LEU A 146 7.03 -6.65 -8.69
CA LEU A 146 6.65 -5.25 -8.63
C LEU A 146 7.61 -4.38 -9.43
N MET A 147 8.91 -4.57 -9.25
CA MET A 147 9.97 -3.80 -9.91
C MET A 147 10.12 -4.17 -11.39
N SER A 148 10.22 -5.47 -11.71
CA SER A 148 10.46 -5.95 -13.08
C SER A 148 9.27 -5.68 -14.02
N GLN A 149 8.05 -5.77 -13.52
CA GLN A 149 6.83 -5.58 -14.31
C GLN A 149 6.22 -4.19 -14.14
N ARG A 150 6.83 -3.31 -13.33
CA ARG A 150 6.27 -2.01 -12.93
C ARG A 150 4.83 -2.13 -12.45
N ALA A 151 4.54 -3.13 -11.61
CA ALA A 151 3.19 -3.50 -11.18
C ALA A 151 2.66 -2.58 -10.06
N VAL A 152 2.71 -1.28 -10.32
CA VAL A 152 2.21 -0.21 -9.46
C VAL A 152 0.98 0.43 -10.09
N VAL A 153 0.07 0.87 -9.24
CA VAL A 153 -1.17 1.53 -9.61
C VAL A 153 -1.18 2.87 -8.91
N PRO A 154 -0.91 3.98 -9.61
CA PRO A 154 -1.00 5.31 -9.03
C PRO A 154 -2.44 5.65 -8.64
N TYR A 155 -2.60 6.14 -7.42
CA TYR A 155 -3.82 6.76 -6.92
C TYR A 155 -3.57 8.26 -6.82
N PHE A 156 -4.62 9.05 -6.94
CA PHE A 156 -4.56 10.49 -6.97
C PHE A 156 -5.51 11.04 -5.91
N GLN A 157 -5.01 11.89 -5.01
CA GLN A 157 -5.84 12.56 -4.02
C GLN A 157 -5.93 14.05 -4.32
N PRO A 158 -7.14 14.64 -4.41
CA PRO A 158 -7.28 16.05 -4.78
C PRO A 158 -6.64 17.01 -3.78
N VAL A 159 -5.97 18.03 -4.30
CA VAL A 159 -5.59 19.24 -3.59
C VAL A 159 -6.47 20.38 -4.09
N VAL A 160 -7.12 21.08 -3.17
CA VAL A 160 -8.10 22.13 -3.49
C VAL A 160 -7.70 23.49 -2.91
N VAL A 161 -8.14 24.55 -3.57
CA VAL A 161 -8.16 25.89 -2.98
C VAL A 161 -9.29 25.94 -1.94
N LEU A 162 -8.96 26.25 -0.69
CA LEU A 162 -9.96 26.24 0.39
C LEU A 162 -11.10 27.23 0.15
N ALA A 163 -10.79 28.42 -0.38
CA ALA A 163 -11.77 29.48 -0.57
C ALA A 163 -12.83 29.17 -1.66
N THR A 164 -12.48 28.37 -2.67
CA THR A 164 -13.32 28.14 -3.85
C THR A 164 -13.73 26.68 -4.05
N GLY A 165 -13.04 25.74 -3.40
CA GLY A 165 -13.16 24.30 -3.64
C GLY A 165 -12.57 23.84 -4.98
N GLU A 166 -11.90 24.73 -5.73
CA GLU A 166 -11.30 24.40 -7.03
C GLU A 166 -10.14 23.41 -6.85
N ARG A 167 -10.16 22.32 -7.64
CA ARG A 167 -9.07 21.33 -7.68
C ARG A 167 -7.89 21.89 -8.47
N VAL A 168 -6.78 22.14 -7.78
CA VAL A 168 -5.55 22.71 -8.37
C VAL A 168 -4.42 21.69 -8.52
N GLY A 169 -4.55 20.54 -7.86
CA GLY A 169 -3.52 19.51 -7.83
C GLY A 169 -4.06 18.13 -7.51
N TYR A 170 -3.20 17.13 -7.68
CA TYR A 170 -3.35 15.85 -7.01
C TYR A 170 -2.03 15.39 -6.41
N GLU A 171 -2.10 14.84 -5.21
CA GLU A 171 -1.02 14.03 -4.66
C GLU A 171 -1.05 12.63 -5.29
N VAL A 172 0.12 12.21 -5.78
CA VAL A 172 0.36 10.90 -6.35
C VAL A 172 0.74 9.93 -5.23
N LEU A 173 -0.10 8.92 -5.06
CA LEU A 173 0.04 7.90 -4.03
C LEU A 173 0.22 6.51 -4.66
N GLY A 174 1.37 5.89 -4.41
CA GLY A 174 1.67 4.54 -4.90
C GLY A 174 0.74 3.48 -4.30
N ARG A 175 0.16 2.62 -5.12
CA ARG A 175 -0.53 1.38 -4.68
C ARG A 175 -0.04 0.20 -5.50
N SER A 176 -0.34 -1.01 -5.06
CA SER A 176 -0.20 -2.22 -5.86
C SER A 176 -1.39 -3.15 -5.66
N ARG A 177 -1.59 -4.05 -6.62
CA ARG A 177 -2.49 -5.21 -6.49
C ARG A 177 -1.76 -6.46 -6.01
N LEU A 178 -0.44 -6.39 -5.85
CA LEU A 178 0.37 -7.50 -5.38
C LEU A 178 0.18 -7.71 -3.88
N TRP A 179 -0.06 -8.96 -3.48
CA TRP A 179 -0.26 -9.32 -2.08
C TRP A 179 0.99 -9.04 -1.25
N GLY A 180 0.79 -8.47 -0.07
CA GLY A 180 1.87 -8.10 0.84
C GLY A 180 2.58 -6.80 0.45
N LEU A 181 2.15 -6.15 -0.65
CA LEU A 181 2.74 -4.92 -1.18
C LEU A 181 1.66 -3.90 -1.61
N GLN A 182 0.43 -4.03 -1.11
CA GLN A 182 -0.68 -3.19 -1.56
C GLN A 182 -0.50 -1.71 -1.16
N THR A 183 0.18 -1.47 -0.04
CA THR A 183 0.40 -0.12 0.50
C THR A 183 1.85 0.33 0.31
N PRO A 184 2.11 1.65 0.22
CA PRO A 184 3.47 2.19 0.24
C PRO A 184 4.33 1.66 1.37
N LYS A 185 3.75 1.59 2.58
CA LYS A 185 4.45 1.09 3.77
C LYS A 185 5.01 -0.31 3.55
N ASP A 186 4.20 -1.22 3.02
CA ASP A 186 4.62 -2.60 2.79
C ASP A 186 5.63 -2.70 1.63
N MET A 187 5.44 -1.88 0.57
CA MET A 187 6.39 -1.78 -0.54
C MET A 187 7.78 -1.30 -0.08
N PHE A 188 7.85 -0.23 0.70
CA PHE A 188 9.12 0.30 1.21
C PHE A 188 9.75 -0.59 2.29
N LEU A 189 8.94 -1.33 3.07
CA LEU A 189 9.45 -2.37 3.98
C LEU A 189 10.13 -3.52 3.22
N ALA A 190 9.64 -3.87 2.02
CA ALA A 190 10.28 -4.85 1.16
C ALA A 190 11.52 -4.27 0.47
N ALA A 191 11.43 -3.03 -0.04
CA ALA A 191 12.53 -2.33 -0.70
C ALA A 191 13.76 -2.17 0.20
N SER A 192 13.56 -1.80 1.48
CA SER A 192 14.64 -1.64 2.47
C SER A 192 15.41 -2.91 2.79
N GLN A 193 14.83 -4.07 2.55
CA GLN A 193 15.54 -5.34 2.71
C GLN A 193 16.51 -5.62 1.55
N LEU A 194 16.33 -4.91 0.43
CA LEU A 194 17.13 -5.05 -0.79
C LEU A 194 17.93 -3.78 -1.12
N ASN A 195 17.79 -2.71 -0.32
CA ASN A 195 18.33 -1.37 -0.60
C ASN A 195 17.86 -0.84 -1.96
N LEU A 196 16.55 -0.93 -2.21
CA LEU A 196 15.91 -0.50 -3.47
C LEU A 196 14.85 0.60 -3.26
N GLU A 197 14.90 1.30 -2.14
CA GLU A 197 13.93 2.35 -1.80
C GLU A 197 13.98 3.52 -2.78
N ALA A 198 15.18 3.94 -3.18
CA ALA A 198 15.35 5.04 -4.12
C ALA A 198 14.79 4.68 -5.51
N GLU A 199 15.03 3.47 -5.99
CA GLU A 199 14.51 2.95 -7.25
C GLU A 199 12.99 2.78 -7.21
N LEU A 200 12.44 2.25 -6.12
CA LEU A 200 10.99 2.12 -5.92
C LEU A 200 10.35 3.50 -5.97
N SER A 201 10.89 4.47 -5.22
CA SER A 201 10.37 5.83 -5.17
C SER A 201 10.38 6.49 -6.55
N ARG A 202 11.50 6.38 -7.28
CA ARG A 202 11.61 6.85 -8.67
C ARG A 202 10.58 6.20 -9.61
N MET A 203 10.34 4.89 -9.45
CA MET A 203 9.35 4.17 -10.23
C MET A 203 7.93 4.68 -9.94
N LEU A 204 7.59 4.86 -8.65
CA LEU A 204 6.29 5.39 -8.23
C LEU A 204 6.05 6.80 -8.77
N ARG A 205 7.06 7.69 -8.65
CA ARG A 205 7.03 9.05 -9.20
C ARG A 205 6.81 9.04 -10.71
N THR A 206 7.61 8.27 -11.45
CA THR A 206 7.53 8.21 -12.92
C THR A 206 6.18 7.65 -13.39
N ALA A 207 5.72 6.55 -12.78
CA ALA A 207 4.43 5.94 -13.13
C ALA A 207 3.26 6.87 -12.79
N GLY A 208 3.34 7.59 -11.68
CA GLY A 208 2.36 8.57 -11.26
C GLY A 208 2.22 9.75 -12.21
N VAL A 209 3.34 10.35 -12.60
CA VAL A 209 3.36 11.45 -13.58
C VAL A 209 2.82 10.99 -14.93
N GLU A 210 3.30 9.85 -15.43
CA GLU A 210 2.85 9.26 -16.69
C GLU A 210 1.34 9.03 -16.70
N ARG A 211 0.82 8.47 -15.60
CA ARG A 211 -0.60 8.14 -15.48
C ARG A 211 -1.47 9.37 -15.25
N GLY A 212 -0.99 10.34 -14.46
CA GLY A 212 -1.68 11.59 -14.19
C GLY A 212 -1.87 12.40 -15.47
N LEU A 213 -0.81 12.56 -16.27
CA LEU A 213 -0.86 13.26 -17.55
C LEU A 213 -1.89 12.65 -18.51
N GLN A 214 -2.01 11.33 -18.55
CA GLN A 214 -2.95 10.64 -19.45
C GLN A 214 -4.42 10.79 -19.06
N ALA A 215 -4.69 11.01 -17.77
CA ALA A 215 -6.05 10.91 -17.22
C ALA A 215 -6.62 12.24 -16.73
N LEU A 216 -5.75 13.22 -16.44
CA LEU A 216 -6.13 14.44 -15.75
C LEU A 216 -5.88 15.63 -16.69
N HIS A 217 -6.89 16.49 -16.85
CA HIS A 217 -6.88 17.60 -17.80
C HIS A 217 -6.14 18.83 -17.25
N THR A 218 -4.95 18.60 -16.67
CA THR A 218 -4.01 19.55 -16.07
C THR A 218 -4.37 20.16 -14.71
N PRO A 219 -4.04 19.41 -13.64
CA PRO A 219 -3.58 20.02 -12.40
C PRO A 219 -2.17 19.56 -12.03
N ASN A 220 -1.56 20.33 -11.14
CA ASN A 220 -0.21 20.09 -10.63
C ASN A 220 -0.12 18.72 -9.94
N LEU A 221 0.92 17.94 -10.23
CA LEU A 221 1.12 16.62 -9.60
C LEU A 221 2.13 16.72 -8.47
N PHE A 222 1.67 16.49 -7.26
CA PHE A 222 2.53 16.39 -6.09
C PHE A 222 3.07 14.97 -6.00
N VAL A 223 4.40 14.82 -6.01
CA VAL A 223 5.07 13.52 -6.04
C VAL A 223 6.06 13.40 -4.90
N ASN A 224 5.94 12.31 -4.16
CA ASN A 224 6.74 12.02 -2.98
C ASN A 224 8.21 11.67 -3.32
N THR A 225 9.11 12.04 -2.41
CA THR A 225 10.52 11.61 -2.37
C THR A 225 10.75 10.74 -1.15
N HIS A 226 11.39 9.58 -1.34
CA HIS A 226 11.85 8.77 -0.20
C HIS A 226 13.19 9.30 0.33
N PRO A 227 13.45 9.33 1.66
CA PRO A 227 14.71 9.84 2.22
C PRO A 227 15.99 9.25 1.62
N ALA A 228 15.95 7.98 1.19
CA ALA A 228 17.07 7.31 0.52
C ALA A 228 17.51 8.03 -0.78
N GLU A 229 16.59 8.70 -1.48
CA GLU A 229 16.91 9.43 -2.71
C GLU A 229 17.77 10.68 -2.46
N LEU A 230 17.73 11.26 -1.26
CA LEU A 230 18.52 12.44 -0.88
C LEU A 230 19.92 12.06 -0.39
N THR A 231 20.08 10.81 0.04
CA THR A 231 21.37 10.27 0.46
C THR A 231 22.16 9.64 -0.68
N GLU A 232 21.47 9.03 -1.65
CA GLU A 232 22.07 8.34 -2.78
C GLU A 232 22.27 9.25 -4.00
N PHE A 233 23.27 8.93 -4.82
CA PHE A 233 23.49 9.62 -6.07
C PHE A 233 22.39 9.24 -7.08
N GLY A 234 21.73 10.24 -7.68
CA GLY A 234 20.85 10.03 -8.84
C GLY A 234 19.44 10.63 -8.74
N LEU A 235 19.03 11.26 -7.63
CA LEU A 235 17.75 11.98 -7.58
C LEU A 235 17.71 13.07 -8.65
N LEU A 236 18.71 13.95 -8.68
CA LEU A 236 18.79 15.07 -9.63
C LEU A 236 18.73 14.60 -11.08
N ASP A 237 19.48 13.55 -11.42
CA ASP A 237 19.45 12.97 -12.77
C ASP A 237 18.09 12.34 -13.09
N SER A 238 17.46 11.66 -12.13
CA SER A 238 16.11 11.13 -12.33
C SER A 238 15.05 12.22 -12.54
N LEU A 239 15.23 13.40 -11.93
CA LEU A 239 14.35 14.55 -12.13
C LEU A 239 14.55 15.16 -13.51
N ARG A 240 15.81 15.26 -13.98
CA ARG A 240 16.13 15.68 -15.35
C ARG A 240 15.53 14.73 -16.38
N GLU A 241 15.64 13.42 -16.16
CA GLU A 241 15.00 12.39 -17.00
C GLU A 241 13.47 12.53 -16.99
N LEU A 242 12.88 12.75 -15.82
CA LEU A 242 11.44 12.93 -15.67
C LEU A 242 10.94 14.15 -16.47
N ARG A 243 11.62 15.30 -16.32
CA ARG A 243 11.28 16.52 -17.07
C ARG A 243 11.48 16.33 -18.57
N ALA A 244 12.54 15.66 -19.00
CA ALA A 244 12.76 15.37 -20.43
C ALA A 244 11.65 14.50 -21.02
N LYS A 245 11.10 13.55 -20.24
CA LYS A 245 9.97 12.71 -20.65
C LYS A 245 8.63 13.45 -20.63
N PHE A 246 8.45 14.40 -19.71
CA PHE A 246 7.21 15.14 -19.49
C PHE A 246 7.46 16.66 -19.41
N PRO A 247 7.80 17.32 -20.54
CA PRO A 247 8.30 18.69 -20.54
C PRO A 247 7.31 19.70 -19.98
N ASP A 248 6.02 19.56 -20.28
CA ASP A 248 4.99 20.57 -19.94
C ASP A 248 4.16 20.23 -18.69
N GLN A 249 4.43 19.10 -18.02
CA GLN A 249 3.64 18.67 -16.87
C GLN A 249 4.07 19.45 -15.62
N PRO A 250 3.17 20.18 -14.94
CA PRO A 250 3.49 20.78 -13.65
C PRO A 250 3.66 19.68 -12.60
N VAL A 251 4.78 19.73 -11.88
CA VAL A 251 5.13 18.77 -10.83
C VAL A 251 5.64 19.54 -9.62
N THR A 252 5.13 19.19 -8.45
CA THR A 252 5.70 19.56 -7.15
C THR A 252 6.36 18.33 -6.55
N LEU A 253 7.65 18.44 -6.24
CA LEU A 253 8.36 17.41 -5.48
C LEU A 253 8.09 17.60 -3.99
N GLU A 254 7.60 16.58 -3.32
CA GLU A 254 7.40 16.57 -1.87
C GLU A 254 8.60 15.94 -1.18
N VAL A 255 9.13 16.65 -0.19
CA VAL A 255 10.25 16.20 0.63
C VAL A 255 9.80 16.23 2.08
N HIS A 256 9.95 15.09 2.76
CA HIS A 256 9.63 14.99 4.17
C HIS A 256 10.56 15.89 5.00
N GLU A 257 10.00 16.66 5.96
CA GLU A 257 10.76 17.56 6.84
C GLU A 257 11.97 16.88 7.50
N ALA A 258 11.84 15.62 7.90
CA ALA A 258 12.93 14.87 8.55
C ALA A 258 14.16 14.64 7.65
N ALA A 259 14.02 14.77 6.32
CA ALA A 259 15.10 14.60 5.37
C ALA A 259 15.86 15.91 5.05
N VAL A 260 15.39 17.07 5.52
CA VAL A 260 15.99 18.41 5.32
C VAL A 260 17.20 18.65 6.24
N VAL A 261 17.92 17.59 6.62
CA VAL A 261 19.04 17.68 7.59
C VAL A 261 20.32 18.24 6.97
N ASP A 262 20.43 18.20 5.65
CA ASP A 262 21.58 18.70 4.90
C ASP A 262 21.14 19.89 4.04
N VAL A 263 21.25 21.08 4.63
CA VAL A 263 20.83 22.34 4.01
C VAL A 263 21.52 22.59 2.67
N GLU A 264 22.79 22.20 2.52
CA GLU A 264 23.52 22.42 1.27
C GLU A 264 23.01 21.51 0.14
N LYS A 265 22.73 20.23 0.44
CA LYS A 265 22.05 19.34 -0.52
C LYS A 265 20.65 19.83 -0.89
N MET A 266 19.92 20.38 0.08
CA MET A 266 18.58 20.91 -0.17
C MET A 266 18.60 22.19 -1.01
N LYS A 267 19.63 23.04 -0.86
CA LYS A 267 19.89 24.17 -1.77
C LYS A 267 20.24 23.70 -3.18
N GLU A 268 21.08 22.68 -3.31
CA GLU A 268 21.38 22.06 -4.61
C GLU A 268 20.12 21.50 -5.26
N LEU A 269 19.29 20.78 -4.50
CA LEU A 269 18.00 20.27 -4.96
C LEU A 269 17.10 21.42 -5.43
N ARG A 270 16.89 22.46 -4.61
CA ARG A 270 16.09 23.64 -4.96
C ARG A 270 16.57 24.27 -6.26
N HIS A 271 17.88 24.45 -6.42
CA HIS A 271 18.47 25.02 -7.63
C HIS A 271 18.14 24.17 -8.87
N VAL A 272 18.27 22.85 -8.78
CA VAL A 272 17.91 21.95 -9.89
C VAL A 272 16.40 21.95 -10.16
N LEU A 273 15.56 22.04 -9.11
CA LEU A 273 14.12 22.17 -9.30
C LEU A 273 13.75 23.46 -10.04
N ASP A 274 14.42 24.58 -9.74
CA ASP A 274 14.25 25.85 -10.48
C ASP A 274 14.62 25.71 -11.95
N GLU A 275 15.77 25.10 -12.26
CA GLU A 275 16.20 24.84 -13.65
C GLU A 275 15.21 23.96 -14.41
N LEU A 276 14.53 23.05 -13.71
CA LEU A 276 13.55 22.13 -14.26
C LEU A 276 12.11 22.66 -14.20
N ASP A 277 11.85 23.87 -13.71
CA ASP A 277 10.50 24.39 -13.47
C ASP A 277 9.62 23.43 -12.65
N PHE A 278 10.25 22.72 -11.70
CA PHE A 278 9.56 21.93 -10.68
C PHE A 278 9.39 22.76 -9.42
N ARG A 279 8.26 22.55 -8.74
CA ARG A 279 8.02 23.15 -7.42
C ARG A 279 8.50 22.24 -6.31
N LEU A 280 8.70 22.79 -5.13
CA LEU A 280 9.12 22.09 -3.92
C LEU A 280 8.04 22.22 -2.84
N ALA A 281 7.69 21.12 -2.20
CA ALA A 281 6.86 21.10 -1.01
C ALA A 281 7.59 20.42 0.14
N PHE A 282 7.46 20.99 1.35
CA PHE A 282 7.85 20.30 2.57
C PHE A 282 6.64 19.62 3.19
N ASP A 283 6.81 18.33 3.48
CA ASP A 283 5.77 17.43 3.94
C ASP A 283 5.89 17.09 5.44
N ASP A 284 4.75 16.76 6.06
CA ASP A 284 4.59 16.48 7.50
C ASP A 284 5.00 17.63 8.45
N PHE A 285 4.81 18.88 8.05
CA PHE A 285 5.23 20.03 8.86
C PHE A 285 4.51 20.06 10.21
N GLY A 286 5.30 20.09 11.30
CA GLY A 286 4.80 20.19 12.66
C GLY A 286 4.35 18.88 13.32
N ALA A 287 4.58 17.73 12.68
CA ALA A 287 4.49 16.42 13.34
C ALA A 287 5.59 16.18 14.40
N GLY A 288 6.60 17.06 14.46
CA GLY A 288 7.77 16.99 15.35
C GLY A 288 8.36 18.35 15.74
N GLN A 289 9.69 18.50 15.68
CA GLN A 289 10.38 19.78 15.91
C GLN A 289 10.34 20.61 14.62
N SER A 290 9.35 21.50 14.48
CA SER A 290 9.21 22.37 13.31
C SER A 290 10.50 23.15 13.04
N ARG A 291 11.14 22.90 11.92
CA ARG A 291 12.43 23.50 11.54
C ARG A 291 12.25 24.81 10.78
N LEU A 292 11.63 25.77 11.45
CA LEU A 292 11.26 27.07 10.88
C LEU A 292 12.42 27.83 10.21
N VAL A 293 13.65 27.63 10.68
CA VAL A 293 14.84 28.27 10.11
C VAL A 293 15.14 27.73 8.71
N GLU A 294 14.88 26.45 8.47
CA GLU A 294 15.15 25.81 7.17
C GLU A 294 14.25 26.35 6.06
N LEU A 295 13.04 26.83 6.41
CA LEU A 295 12.14 27.51 5.46
C LEU A 295 12.74 28.80 4.90
N ILE A 296 13.70 29.40 5.61
CA ILE A 296 14.41 30.61 5.17
C ILE A 296 15.59 30.24 4.27
N ASP A 297 16.34 29.21 4.65
CA ASP A 297 17.54 28.77 3.91
C ASP A 297 17.21 28.07 2.59
N VAL A 298 16.11 27.31 2.58
CA VAL A 298 15.58 26.59 1.43
C VAL A 298 14.09 26.91 1.35
N HIS A 299 13.75 27.82 0.44
CA HIS A 299 12.38 28.31 0.27
C HIS A 299 11.53 27.30 -0.53
N PRO A 300 10.56 26.58 0.08
CA PRO A 300 9.63 25.76 -0.66
C PRO A 300 8.48 26.59 -1.22
N ASP A 301 7.86 26.10 -2.29
CA ASP A 301 6.63 26.69 -2.83
C ASP A 301 5.43 26.40 -1.92
N PHE A 302 5.43 25.22 -1.27
CA PHE A 302 4.35 24.76 -0.40
C PHE A 302 4.89 24.21 0.92
N VAL A 303 4.13 24.38 1.99
CA VAL A 303 4.32 23.65 3.26
C VAL A 303 3.03 22.93 3.59
N LYS A 304 3.11 21.61 3.74
CA LYS A 304 1.98 20.73 4.05
C LYS A 304 1.97 20.49 5.56
N PHE A 305 0.93 20.98 6.22
CA PHE A 305 0.76 20.86 7.66
C PHE A 305 0.13 19.50 7.98
N ASP A 306 0.86 18.70 8.74
CA ASP A 306 0.52 17.31 9.07
C ASP A 306 -0.89 17.19 9.67
N LEU A 307 -1.55 16.08 9.36
CA LEU A 307 -2.89 15.77 9.81
C LEU A 307 -3.07 15.89 11.33
N ARG A 308 -2.04 15.68 12.16
CA ARG A 308 -2.15 15.77 13.63
C ARG A 308 -2.41 17.19 14.11
N LEU A 309 -2.02 18.20 13.32
CA LEU A 309 -2.33 19.59 13.61
C LEU A 309 -3.77 19.94 13.20
N ILE A 310 -4.26 19.32 12.12
CA ILE A 310 -5.54 19.63 11.49
C ILE A 310 -6.70 18.82 12.11
N ARG A 311 -6.43 17.60 12.55
CA ARG A 311 -7.44 16.69 13.09
C ARG A 311 -8.15 17.31 14.28
N SER A 312 -9.46 17.44 14.19
CA SER A 312 -10.32 18.03 15.22
C SER A 312 -9.93 19.47 15.62
N ILE A 313 -9.28 20.21 14.72
CA ILE A 313 -8.81 21.59 14.97
C ILE A 313 -9.95 22.55 15.32
N ASP A 314 -11.15 22.30 14.81
CA ASP A 314 -12.39 23.04 15.09
C ASP A 314 -12.80 22.99 16.57
N SER A 315 -12.55 21.86 17.22
CA SER A 315 -12.81 21.62 18.65
C SER A 315 -11.59 21.85 19.55
N ALA A 316 -10.43 22.14 18.95
CA ALA A 316 -9.19 22.33 19.69
C ALA A 316 -9.24 23.57 20.59
N PRO A 317 -8.49 23.59 21.71
CA PRO A 317 -8.37 24.78 22.55
C PRO A 317 -7.95 26.02 21.74
N LYS A 318 -8.56 27.18 22.00
CA LYS A 318 -8.28 28.41 21.23
C LYS A 318 -6.79 28.78 21.14
N ARG A 319 -6.01 28.51 22.18
CA ARG A 319 -4.54 28.68 22.17
C ARG A 319 -3.83 27.85 21.09
N GLN A 320 -4.32 26.64 20.82
CA GLN A 320 -3.77 25.76 19.78
C GLN A 320 -4.13 26.28 18.39
N GLN A 321 -5.39 26.67 18.18
CA GLN A 321 -5.82 27.33 16.93
C GLN A 321 -4.99 28.59 16.66
N GLN A 322 -4.79 29.44 17.67
CA GLN A 322 -3.97 30.67 17.55
C GLN A 322 -2.50 30.37 17.23
N MET A 323 -1.91 29.34 17.86
CA MET A 323 -0.56 28.91 17.57
C MET A 323 -0.43 28.44 16.11
N ILE A 324 -1.36 27.59 15.64
CA ILE A 324 -1.37 27.12 14.25
C ILE A 324 -1.58 28.31 13.30
N GLY A 325 -2.51 29.21 13.58
CA GLY A 325 -2.73 30.43 12.78
C GLY A 325 -1.49 31.33 12.71
N SER A 326 -0.70 31.41 13.79
CA SER A 326 0.57 32.15 13.78
C SER A 326 1.62 31.49 12.88
N LEU A 327 1.69 30.15 12.85
CA LEU A 327 2.56 29.42 11.94
C LEU A 327 2.12 29.60 10.48
N VAL A 328 0.82 29.51 10.21
CA VAL A 328 0.24 29.75 8.88
C VAL A 328 0.57 31.17 8.42
N GLN A 329 0.33 32.19 9.25
CA GLN A 329 0.68 33.57 8.93
C GLN A 329 2.18 33.72 8.62
N MET A 330 3.06 33.13 9.43
CA MET A 330 4.50 33.16 9.19
C MET A 330 4.87 32.55 7.83
N THR A 331 4.32 31.38 7.48
CA THR A 331 4.59 30.75 6.17
C THR A 331 4.18 31.66 5.01
N ARG A 332 3.03 32.33 5.12
CA ARG A 332 2.54 33.26 4.10
C ARG A 332 3.39 34.52 3.99
N GLU A 333 3.87 35.05 5.11
CA GLU A 333 4.79 36.21 5.14
C GLU A 333 6.14 35.88 4.47
N LEU A 334 6.55 34.60 4.51
CA LEU A 334 7.70 34.10 3.76
C LEU A 334 7.38 33.89 2.26
N GLY A 335 6.14 34.05 1.82
CA GLY A 335 5.71 33.79 0.44
C GLY A 335 5.53 32.31 0.12
N ILE A 336 5.33 31.46 1.14
CA ILE A 336 5.12 30.02 1.03
C ILE A 336 3.61 29.74 1.14
N VAL A 337 3.08 28.82 0.32
CA VAL A 337 1.66 28.47 0.34
C VAL A 337 1.38 27.40 1.41
N PRO A 338 0.60 27.69 2.46
CA PRO A 338 0.23 26.70 3.48
C PRO A 338 -0.89 25.79 2.99
N LEU A 339 -0.67 24.48 3.09
CA LEU A 339 -1.61 23.42 2.75
C LEU A 339 -2.00 22.64 4.00
N ALA A 340 -3.30 22.54 4.30
CA ALA A 340 -3.81 21.74 5.41
C ALA A 340 -4.07 20.29 4.97
N GLU A 341 -3.40 19.32 5.60
CA GLU A 341 -3.61 17.90 5.31
C GLU A 341 -4.62 17.23 6.23
N GLY A 342 -5.26 16.17 5.73
CA GLY A 342 -6.15 15.33 6.54
C GLY A 342 -7.45 16.02 6.95
N VAL A 343 -7.93 17.00 6.17
CA VAL A 343 -9.26 17.60 6.39
C VAL A 343 -10.36 16.57 6.10
N GLU A 344 -11.16 16.21 7.10
CA GLU A 344 -12.22 15.20 6.97
C GLU A 344 -13.62 15.75 7.25
N THR A 345 -13.74 16.92 7.88
CA THR A 345 -15.02 17.51 8.27
C THR A 345 -15.17 18.97 7.82
N GLU A 346 -16.41 19.42 7.70
CA GLU A 346 -16.74 20.83 7.40
C GLU A 346 -16.23 21.78 8.49
N GLY A 347 -16.24 21.36 9.76
CA GLY A 347 -15.70 22.13 10.88
C GLY A 347 -14.19 22.35 10.73
N GLU A 348 -13.44 21.29 10.42
CA GLU A 348 -11.99 21.39 10.14
C GLU A 348 -11.73 22.29 8.92
N HIS A 349 -12.49 22.14 7.83
CA HIS A 349 -12.41 23.01 6.65
C HIS A 349 -12.58 24.49 7.01
N THR A 350 -13.68 24.82 7.68
CA THR A 350 -14.01 26.20 8.08
C THR A 350 -12.91 26.79 8.96
N THR A 351 -12.44 26.03 9.93
CA THR A 351 -11.37 26.46 10.84
C THR A 351 -10.05 26.66 10.08
N CYS A 352 -9.69 25.78 9.14
CA CYS A 352 -8.48 25.96 8.33
C CYS A 352 -8.56 27.23 7.46
N LEU A 353 -9.72 27.49 6.86
CA LEU A 353 -9.95 28.71 6.09
C LEU A 353 -9.82 29.97 6.96
N GLU A 354 -10.41 29.97 8.16
CA GLU A 354 -10.30 31.07 9.15
C GLU A 354 -8.87 31.32 9.62
N LEU A 355 -8.08 30.24 9.81
CA LEU A 355 -6.67 30.33 10.19
C LEU A 355 -5.76 30.76 9.04
N GLY A 356 -6.30 30.88 7.82
CA GLY A 356 -5.61 31.44 6.67
C GLY A 356 -4.85 30.42 5.83
N PHE A 357 -5.16 29.13 5.94
CA PHE A 357 -4.67 28.13 4.98
C PHE A 357 -5.18 28.47 3.58
N GLU A 358 -4.37 28.25 2.56
CA GLU A 358 -4.73 28.56 1.17
C GLU A 358 -5.21 27.30 0.43
N LEU A 359 -4.51 26.19 0.66
CA LEU A 359 -4.83 24.88 0.08
C LEU A 359 -5.27 23.88 1.15
N GLY A 360 -6.04 22.88 0.72
CA GLY A 360 -6.48 21.78 1.56
C GLY A 360 -6.45 20.45 0.82
N GLN A 361 -6.16 19.40 1.57
CA GLN A 361 -6.23 18.02 1.12
C GLN A 361 -6.83 17.15 2.24
N GLY A 362 -7.66 16.18 1.87
CA GLY A 362 -8.26 15.26 2.83
C GLY A 362 -9.54 14.62 2.31
N TYR A 363 -10.10 13.69 3.07
CA TYR A 363 -11.27 12.92 2.63
C TYR A 363 -12.53 13.76 2.49
N PHE A 364 -12.58 14.96 3.08
CA PHE A 364 -13.64 15.93 2.85
C PHE A 364 -13.73 16.36 1.37
N TYR A 365 -12.58 16.48 0.68
CA TYR A 365 -12.52 16.89 -0.73
C TYR A 365 -12.44 15.70 -1.70
N GLY A 366 -11.90 14.58 -1.23
CA GLY A 366 -11.82 13.35 -2.01
C GLY A 366 -10.84 12.36 -1.42
N LYS A 367 -11.18 11.07 -1.52
CA LYS A 367 -10.26 9.98 -1.17
C LYS A 367 -9.28 9.74 -2.31
N PRO A 368 -8.09 9.20 -2.03
CA PRO A 368 -7.22 8.66 -3.07
C PRO A 368 -8.00 7.68 -3.94
N ALA A 369 -8.03 7.92 -5.25
CA ALA A 369 -8.72 7.07 -6.21
C ALA A 369 -7.83 6.81 -7.44
N SER A 370 -8.08 5.73 -8.14
CA SER A 370 -7.38 5.49 -9.40
C SER A 370 -7.91 6.43 -10.48
N ALA A 371 -7.05 6.81 -11.43
CA ALA A 371 -7.40 7.69 -12.55
C ALA A 371 -8.61 7.25 -13.42
N HIS A 372 -9.09 6.01 -13.28
CA HIS A 372 -10.27 5.49 -13.99
C HIS A 372 -11.57 5.62 -13.20
N GLU A 373 -11.52 5.89 -11.90
CA GLU A 373 -12.69 6.03 -11.04
C GLU A 373 -13.05 7.52 -10.97
N ASN A 374 -14.21 7.90 -11.53
CA ASN A 374 -14.85 9.24 -11.53
C ASN A 374 -14.17 10.33 -10.68
N MET A 375 -13.00 10.81 -11.09
CA MET A 375 -12.26 11.87 -10.38
C MET A 375 -12.83 13.27 -10.66
N ASN A 376 -13.78 13.38 -11.59
CA ASN A 376 -14.37 14.63 -12.05
C ASN A 376 -15.70 14.99 -11.37
N GLU A 377 -16.33 14.09 -10.63
CA GLU A 377 -17.53 14.44 -9.85
C GLU A 377 -17.07 15.27 -8.63
N ALA A 378 -17.37 16.57 -8.64
CA ALA A 378 -17.47 17.31 -7.39
C ALA A 378 -18.59 16.67 -6.57
N PRO A 379 -18.50 16.57 -5.23
CA PRO A 379 -19.63 16.08 -4.45
C PRO A 379 -20.85 16.94 -4.78
N THR A 380 -21.87 16.33 -5.36
CA THR A 380 -23.10 17.00 -5.83
C THR A 380 -23.92 17.61 -4.67
N ASP A 381 -23.48 17.45 -3.42
CA ASP A 381 -24.21 17.83 -2.21
C ASP A 381 -23.38 18.69 -1.23
N VAL A 382 -22.45 19.52 -1.71
CA VAL A 382 -21.91 20.62 -0.89
C VAL A 382 -22.31 21.95 -1.54
N MET A 383 -23.51 22.43 -1.19
CA MET A 383 -23.83 23.85 -1.36
C MET A 383 -22.87 24.63 -0.46
N LEU A 384 -21.81 25.16 -1.05
CA LEU A 384 -21.03 26.26 -0.48
C LEU A 384 -21.99 27.44 -0.29
N ILE A 385 -22.25 27.82 0.96
CA ILE A 385 -22.85 29.11 1.34
C ILE A 385 -21.76 29.94 1.98
#